data_AF-A0A6V8CL27-F1
#
_entry.id   AF-A0A6V8CL27-F1
#
_cell.length_a   1.000
_cell.length_b   1.000
_cell.length_c   1.000
_cell.angle_alpha   90.00
_cell.angle_beta   90.00
_cell.angle_gamma   90.00
#
_symmetry.space_group_name_H-M   'P 1'
#
loop_
_entity.id
_entity.type
_entity.pdbx_description
1 polymer ?
#
loop_
_entity_poly.entity_id
_entity_poly.type
_entity_poly.pdbx_seq_one_letter_code
_entity_poly.pdbx_strand_id
1 'polypeptide(L)'
;AASVPIDILTKKICDFKQSFTQYGGSRPFGTALLIGGVDDEGIHLYETDPSGAYQSYHAGAIGSGRNTVIDYFESNWKANMTLNAAMKLGLEALRHSNDEELNRNAVEVSVVDASGYRVLDREAVNKQIDRLKPLKD
;
A
#
# COMPACT_ATOMS: atom_id res chain seq x y z
N ALA A 1 -20.49 -12.07 -10.87
CA ALA A 1 -19.84 -11.12 -11.79
C ALA A 1 -18.43 -11.63 -12.05
N ALA A 2 -17.92 -11.53 -13.28
CA ALA A 2 -16.52 -11.85 -13.55
C ALA A 2 -15.61 -10.87 -12.77
N SER A 3 -14.48 -11.35 -12.23
CA SER A 3 -13.49 -10.46 -11.60
C SER A 3 -12.85 -9.58 -12.68
N VAL A 4 -12.47 -8.36 -12.32
CA VAL A 4 -11.72 -7.46 -13.21
C VAL A 4 -10.24 -7.62 -12.85
N PRO A 5 -9.35 -7.93 -13.80
CA PRO A 5 -7.92 -7.96 -13.56
C PRO A 5 -7.41 -6.62 -13.03
N ILE A 6 -6.45 -6.67 -12.09
CA ILE A 6 -6.02 -5.49 -11.33
C ILE A 6 -5.26 -4.51 -12.22
N ASP A 7 -4.50 -5.00 -13.18
CA ASP A 7 -3.79 -4.20 -14.19
C ASP A 7 -4.78 -3.41 -15.08
N ILE A 8 -5.89 -4.03 -15.49
CA ILE A 8 -6.94 -3.40 -16.31
C ILE A 8 -7.66 -2.31 -15.51
N LEU A 9 -7.99 -2.58 -14.25
CA LEU A 9 -8.56 -1.57 -13.35
C LEU A 9 -7.62 -0.37 -13.19
N THR A 10 -6.34 -0.65 -12.91
CA THR A 10 -5.30 0.37 -12.73
C THR A 10 -5.14 1.21 -13.98
N LYS A 11 -5.02 0.58 -15.16
CA LYS A 11 -4.92 1.26 -16.44
C LYS A 11 -6.11 2.19 -16.69
N LYS A 12 -7.34 1.72 -16.45
CA LYS A 12 -8.55 2.54 -16.64
C LYS A 12 -8.57 3.77 -15.75
N ILE A 13 -8.17 3.63 -14.48
CA ILE A 13 -8.05 4.75 -13.55
C ILE A 13 -6.98 5.74 -14.04
N CYS A 14 -5.84 5.22 -14.51
CA CYS A 14 -4.74 6.04 -15.01
C CYS A 14 -5.06 6.78 -16.30
N ASP A 15 -5.72 6.14 -17.26
CA ASP A 15 -6.23 6.79 -18.48
C ASP A 15 -7.19 7.93 -18.12
N PHE A 16 -8.06 7.72 -17.12
CA PHE A 16 -8.97 8.74 -16.61
C PHE A 16 -8.23 9.88 -15.90
N LYS A 17 -7.18 9.60 -15.12
CA LYS A 17 -6.35 10.66 -14.50
C LYS A 17 -5.63 11.48 -15.56
N GLN A 18 -5.08 10.81 -16.57
CA GLN A 18 -4.31 11.43 -17.65
C GLN A 18 -5.19 12.33 -18.52
N SER A 19 -6.47 12.02 -18.73
CA SER A 19 -7.35 12.92 -19.51
C SER A 19 -7.45 14.32 -18.88
N PHE A 20 -7.27 14.44 -17.57
CA PHE A 20 -7.26 15.73 -16.85
C PHE A 20 -5.89 16.43 -16.87
N THR A 21 -4.85 15.80 -17.41
CA THR A 21 -3.53 16.41 -17.62
C THR A 21 -3.33 16.83 -19.08
N GLN A 22 -4.02 16.18 -20.02
CA GLN A 22 -3.95 16.50 -21.45
C GLN A 22 -4.99 17.53 -21.90
N TYR A 23 -6.25 17.35 -21.48
CA TYR A 23 -7.33 18.23 -21.91
C TYR A 23 -7.49 19.38 -20.91
N GLY A 24 -7.52 20.61 -21.41
CA GLY A 24 -7.67 21.81 -20.60
C GLY A 24 -9.08 21.94 -19.99
N GLY A 25 -9.23 22.87 -19.04
CA GLY A 25 -10.53 23.20 -18.45
C GLY A 25 -10.86 22.44 -17.15
N SER A 26 -9.95 21.60 -16.65
CA SER A 26 -10.07 20.97 -15.34
C SER A 26 -8.71 20.82 -14.67
N ARG A 27 -8.70 20.77 -13.33
CA ARG A 27 -7.48 20.54 -12.56
C ARG A 27 -7.12 19.04 -12.58
N PRO A 28 -5.84 18.65 -12.72
CA PRO A 28 -5.40 17.28 -12.54
C PRO A 28 -5.77 16.70 -11.18
N PHE A 29 -5.96 15.38 -11.12
CA PHE A 29 -6.13 14.67 -9.86
C PHE A 29 -4.84 14.72 -9.04
N GLY A 30 -4.82 15.55 -8.00
CA GLY A 30 -3.69 15.69 -7.08
C GLY A 30 -3.55 14.53 -6.08
N THR A 31 -3.75 13.30 -6.53
CA THR A 31 -3.69 12.10 -5.69
C THR A 31 -2.90 10.98 -6.35
N ALA A 32 -2.12 10.28 -5.53
CA ALA A 32 -1.53 9.00 -5.86
C ALA A 32 -2.36 7.90 -5.21
N LEU A 33 -2.45 6.74 -5.86
CA LEU A 33 -3.20 5.59 -5.34
C LEU A 33 -2.26 4.39 -5.22
N LEU A 34 -2.41 3.64 -4.14
CA LEU A 34 -1.96 2.25 -4.05
C LEU A 34 -3.15 1.35 -4.36
N ILE A 35 -3.04 0.53 -5.39
CA ILE A 35 -4.09 -0.37 -5.87
C ILE A 35 -3.58 -1.80 -5.68
N GLY A 36 -4.07 -2.47 -4.64
CA GLY A 36 -3.74 -3.85 -4.31
C GLY A 36 -4.90 -4.80 -4.60
N GLY A 37 -4.61 -6.01 -5.05
CA GLY A 37 -5.63 -7.00 -5.33
C GLY A 37 -5.09 -8.40 -5.57
N VAL A 38 -6.01 -9.36 -5.64
CA VAL A 38 -5.73 -10.74 -6.05
C VAL A 38 -6.61 -11.05 -7.26
N ASP A 39 -5.99 -11.46 -8.35
CA ASP A 39 -6.68 -11.96 -9.55
C ASP A 39 -6.10 -13.32 -9.99
N ASP A 40 -6.49 -13.78 -11.17
CA ASP A 40 -6.10 -15.10 -11.68
C ASP A 40 -4.58 -15.22 -11.96
N GLU A 41 -3.86 -14.11 -12.09
CA GLU A 41 -2.41 -14.07 -12.27
C GLU A 41 -1.65 -13.98 -10.93
N GLY A 42 -2.35 -13.67 -9.83
CA GLY A 42 -1.81 -13.69 -8.48
C GLY A 42 -2.05 -12.40 -7.70
N ILE A 43 -1.09 -12.05 -6.84
CA ILE A 43 -1.16 -10.88 -5.96
C ILE A 43 -0.48 -9.70 -6.66
N HIS A 44 -1.19 -8.59 -6.75
CA HIS A 44 -0.70 -7.38 -7.41
C HIS A 44 -0.73 -6.18 -6.48
N LEU A 45 0.24 -5.29 -6.66
CA LEU A 45 0.26 -3.95 -6.08
C LEU A 45 0.74 -2.97 -7.15
N TYR A 46 -0.12 -2.02 -7.49
CA TYR A 46 0.22 -0.91 -8.38
C TYR A 46 0.24 0.39 -7.60
N GLU A 47 1.15 1.28 -7.97
CA GLU A 47 1.11 2.68 -7.58
C GLU A 47 0.78 3.52 -8.80
N THR A 48 -0.07 4.53 -8.62
CA THR A 48 -0.40 5.52 -9.65
C THR A 48 0.03 6.92 -9.21
N ASP A 49 0.45 7.77 -10.13
CA ASP A 49 0.80 9.17 -9.86
C ASP A 49 -0.21 10.15 -10.49
N PRO A 50 -0.21 11.45 -10.12
CA PRO A 50 -1.10 12.46 -10.69
C PRO A 50 -1.01 12.63 -12.21
N SER A 51 0.09 12.24 -12.85
CA SER A 51 0.26 12.33 -14.30
C SER A 51 -0.57 11.30 -15.07
N GLY A 52 -0.97 10.23 -14.36
CA GLY A 52 -1.60 9.03 -14.94
C GLY A 52 -0.60 7.91 -15.21
N ALA A 53 0.68 8.07 -14.88
CA ALA A 53 1.62 6.96 -14.89
C ALA A 53 1.32 5.98 -13.75
N TYR A 54 1.63 4.71 -13.97
CA TYR A 54 1.54 3.67 -12.94
C TYR A 54 2.63 2.63 -13.11
N GLN A 55 2.97 1.96 -12.01
CA GLN A 55 4.01 0.93 -11.96
C GLN A 55 3.62 -0.15 -10.95
N SER A 56 4.00 -1.40 -11.25
CA SER A 56 3.83 -2.55 -10.36
C SER A 56 4.98 -2.64 -9.34
N TYR A 57 4.66 -3.00 -8.11
CA TYR A 57 5.61 -3.14 -7.00
C TYR A 57 5.37 -4.43 -6.20
N HIS A 58 6.41 -4.95 -5.57
CA HIS A 58 6.28 -6.01 -4.56
C HIS A 58 5.92 -5.47 -3.18
N ALA A 59 6.40 -4.27 -2.87
CA ALA A 59 6.03 -3.45 -1.72
C ALA A 59 6.22 -1.98 -2.14
N GLY A 60 5.30 -1.12 -1.76
CA GLY A 60 5.29 0.28 -2.17
C GLY A 60 4.76 1.18 -1.07
N ALA A 61 5.11 2.46 -1.14
CA ALA A 61 4.72 3.47 -0.18
C ALA A 61 4.51 4.82 -0.86
N ILE A 62 3.56 5.60 -0.37
CA ILE A 62 3.25 6.95 -0.82
C ILE A 62 3.12 7.88 0.40
N GLY A 63 3.23 9.19 0.18
CA GLY A 63 3.06 10.19 1.24
C GLY A 63 4.36 10.53 1.99
N SER A 64 4.20 11.10 3.19
CA SER A 64 5.34 11.54 4.02
C SER A 64 6.19 10.36 4.45
N GLY A 65 7.52 10.54 4.43
CA GLY A 65 8.45 9.50 4.88
C GLY A 65 8.61 8.31 3.91
N ARG A 66 8.03 8.40 2.70
CA ARG A 66 8.12 7.37 1.67
C ARG A 66 9.53 6.81 1.50
N ASN A 67 10.54 7.66 1.34
CA ASN A 67 11.91 7.20 1.04
C ASN A 67 12.42 6.26 2.14
N THR A 68 12.23 6.63 3.41
CA THR A 68 12.60 5.79 4.56
C THR A 68 11.86 4.46 4.59
N VAL A 69 10.57 4.46 4.23
CA VAL A 69 9.77 3.23 4.13
C VAL A 69 10.27 2.34 2.99
N ILE A 70 10.60 2.91 1.84
CA ILE A 70 11.13 2.17 0.69
C ILE A 70 12.50 1.58 1.02
N ASP A 71 13.42 2.34 1.61
CA ASP A 71 14.74 1.83 2.04
C ASP A 71 14.60 0.64 3.01
N TYR A 72 13.60 0.71 3.90
CA TYR A 72 13.28 -0.37 4.81
C TYR A 72 12.74 -1.61 4.07
N PHE A 73 11.84 -1.42 3.09
CA PHE A 73 11.33 -2.52 2.27
C PHE A 73 12.42 -3.17 1.43
N GLU A 74 13.30 -2.39 0.78
CA GLU A 74 14.42 -2.92 -0.02
C GLU A 74 15.33 -3.83 0.82
N SER A 75 15.54 -3.49 2.09
CA SER A 75 16.40 -4.26 2.99
C SER A 75 15.73 -5.50 3.60
N ASN A 76 14.41 -5.49 3.78
CA ASN A 76 13.71 -6.46 4.63
C ASN A 76 12.64 -7.30 3.92
N TRP A 77 12.18 -6.89 2.75
CA TRP A 77 11.20 -7.63 1.97
C TRP A 77 11.77 -8.96 1.48
N LYS A 78 10.92 -9.98 1.43
CA LYS A 78 11.26 -11.31 0.91
C LYS A 78 10.11 -11.85 0.09
N ALA A 79 10.42 -12.63 -0.94
CA ALA A 79 9.40 -13.36 -1.68
C ALA A 79 8.65 -14.34 -0.75
N ASN A 80 7.37 -14.57 -1.03
CA ASN A 80 6.53 -15.56 -0.33
C ASN A 80 6.38 -15.33 1.19
N MET A 81 6.37 -14.07 1.63
CA MET A 81 6.06 -13.74 3.03
C MET A 81 4.63 -14.16 3.40
N THR A 82 4.45 -14.65 4.63
CA THR A 82 3.11 -14.85 5.18
C THR A 82 2.42 -13.50 5.40
N LEU A 83 1.08 -13.48 5.44
CA LEU A 83 0.33 -12.26 5.73
C LEU A 83 0.78 -11.59 7.05
N ASN A 84 1.03 -12.38 8.10
CA ASN A 84 1.54 -11.85 9.37
C ASN A 84 2.93 -11.22 9.22
N ALA A 85 3.81 -11.81 8.42
CA ALA A 85 5.12 -11.24 8.14
C ALA A 85 5.03 -9.95 7.32
N ALA A 86 4.13 -9.89 6.33
CA ALA A 86 3.90 -8.70 5.51
C ALA A 86 3.30 -7.53 6.33
N MET A 87 2.31 -7.80 7.19
CA MET A 87 1.78 -6.80 8.12
C MET A 87 2.86 -6.28 9.06
N LYS A 88 3.69 -7.18 9.61
CA LYS A 88 4.82 -6.81 10.46
C LYS A 88 5.80 -5.90 9.71
N LEU A 89 6.19 -6.27 8.49
CA LEU A 89 7.08 -5.47 7.65
C LEU A 89 6.55 -4.04 7.45
N GLY A 90 5.27 -3.89 7.10
CA GLY A 90 4.64 -2.58 6.91
C GLY A 90 4.62 -1.74 8.19
N LEU A 91 4.29 -2.35 9.33
CA LEU A 91 4.27 -1.66 10.63
C LEU A 91 5.69 -1.27 11.08
N GLU A 92 6.68 -2.14 10.91
CA GLU A 92 8.08 -1.80 11.23
C GLU A 92 8.61 -0.67 10.34
N ALA A 93 8.24 -0.65 9.05
CA ALA A 93 8.62 0.40 8.12
C ALA A 93 7.98 1.76 8.48
N LEU A 94 6.69 1.77 8.83
CA LEU A 94 6.01 2.98 9.32
C LEU A 94 6.65 3.51 10.60
N ARG A 95 6.98 2.62 11.53
CA ARG A 95 7.64 3.00 12.79
C ARG A 95 9.02 3.60 12.53
N HIS A 96 9.79 2.99 11.63
CA HIS A 96 11.10 3.48 11.23
C HIS A 96 11.03 4.84 10.52
N SER A 97 9.93 5.12 9.80
CA SER A 97 9.71 6.41 9.15
C SER A 97 9.33 7.52 10.12
N ASN A 98 8.66 7.19 11.23
CA ASN A 98 8.22 8.18 12.21
C ASN A 98 9.30 8.46 13.29
N ASP A 99 10.27 7.55 13.44
CA ASP A 99 11.29 7.59 14.50
C ASP A 99 10.68 7.63 15.93
N GLU A 100 9.49 7.04 16.08
CA GLU A 100 8.73 6.95 17.33
C GLU A 100 7.83 5.72 17.33
N GLU A 101 7.29 5.34 18.50
CA GLU A 101 6.29 4.27 18.57
C GLU A 101 5.02 4.63 17.80
N LEU A 102 4.40 3.63 17.18
CA LEU A 102 3.20 3.84 16.37
C LEU A 102 2.02 4.33 17.22
N ASN A 103 1.40 5.43 16.80
CA ASN A 103 0.14 5.87 17.38
C ASN A 103 -0.98 4.87 17.05
N ARG A 104 -1.35 4.10 18.07
CA ARG A 104 -2.38 3.04 18.01
C ARG A 104 -3.74 3.51 17.51
N ASN A 105 -4.06 4.80 17.63
CA ASN A 105 -5.32 5.38 17.16
C ASN A 105 -5.24 5.87 15.70
N ALA A 106 -4.03 6.08 15.17
CA ALA A 106 -3.81 6.62 13.83
C ALA A 106 -3.52 5.54 12.78
N VAL A 107 -2.99 4.38 13.18
CA VAL A 107 -2.68 3.29 12.24
C VAL A 107 -3.94 2.52 11.86
N GLU A 108 -4.12 2.25 10.57
CA GLU A 108 -5.14 1.36 10.02
C GLU A 108 -4.47 0.28 9.17
N VAL A 109 -5.00 -0.94 9.18
CA VAL A 109 -4.52 -2.04 8.36
C VAL A 109 -5.70 -2.64 7.60
N SER A 110 -5.60 -2.61 6.28
CA SER A 110 -6.50 -3.33 5.38
C SER A 110 -5.79 -4.54 4.78
N VAL A 111 -6.52 -5.64 4.61
CA VAL A 111 -6.02 -6.87 4.00
C VAL A 111 -6.86 -7.21 2.78
N VAL A 112 -6.18 -7.54 1.69
CA VAL A 112 -6.77 -8.14 0.49
C VAL A 112 -6.07 -9.47 0.26
N ASP A 113 -6.84 -10.55 0.26
CA ASP A 113 -6.37 -11.90 -0.07
C ASP A 113 -7.47 -12.67 -0.84
N ALA A 114 -7.30 -13.99 -1.03
CA ALA A 114 -8.28 -14.82 -1.71
C ALA A 114 -9.68 -14.83 -1.05
N SER A 115 -9.79 -14.40 0.21
CA SER A 115 -11.07 -14.24 0.93
C SER A 115 -11.72 -12.87 0.68
N GLY A 116 -11.06 -12.00 -0.08
CA GLY A 116 -11.50 -10.64 -0.39
C GLY A 116 -10.86 -9.56 0.48
N TYR A 117 -11.44 -8.35 0.40
CA TYR A 117 -11.02 -7.18 1.16
C TYR A 117 -11.66 -7.15 2.55
N ARG A 118 -10.86 -6.81 3.56
CA ARG A 118 -11.34 -6.51 4.92
C ARG A 118 -10.45 -5.48 5.60
N VAL A 119 -11.05 -4.64 6.43
CA VAL A 119 -10.36 -3.75 7.36
C VAL A 119 -10.22 -4.48 8.70
N LEU A 120 -9.02 -4.50 9.28
CA LEU A 120 -8.85 -5.04 10.63
C LEU A 120 -9.42 -4.06 11.65
N ASP A 121 -10.12 -4.57 12.65
CA ASP A 121 -10.56 -3.75 13.77
C ASP A 121 -9.36 -3.26 14.61
N ARG A 122 -9.63 -2.27 15.47
CA ARG A 122 -8.60 -1.63 16.30
C ARG A 122 -7.88 -2.62 17.22
N GLU A 123 -8.60 -3.63 17.75
CA GLU A 123 -8.02 -4.64 18.64
C GLU A 123 -7.04 -5.54 17.89
N ALA A 124 -7.42 -5.99 16.68
CA ALA A 124 -6.59 -6.78 15.81
C ALA A 124 -5.33 -6.01 15.35
N VAL A 125 -5.46 -4.72 15.02
CA VAL A 125 -4.32 -3.86 14.68
C VAL A 125 -3.38 -3.72 15.88
N ASN A 126 -3.92 -3.41 17.07
CA ASN A 126 -3.12 -3.29 18.29
C ASN A 126 -2.37 -4.59 18.61
N LYS A 127 -3.01 -5.75 18.42
CA LYS A 127 -2.37 -7.06 18.59
C LYS A 127 -1.21 -7.29 17.61
N GLN A 128 -1.22 -6.70 16.41
CA GLN A 128 -0.07 -6.74 15.51
C GLN A 128 1.05 -5.80 15.96
N ILE A 129 0.69 -4.60 16.43
CA ILE A 129 1.65 -3.63 17.00
C ILE A 129 2.37 -4.23 18.22
N ASP A 130 1.65 -4.94 19.10
CA ASP A 130 2.22 -5.58 20.29
C ASP A 130 3.22 -6.70 19.97
N ARG A 131 3.21 -7.22 18.73
CA ARG A 131 4.18 -8.22 18.26
C ARG A 131 5.47 -7.61 17.73
N LEU A 132 5.53 -6.29 17.59
CA LEU A 132 6.75 -5.59 17.21
C LEU A 132 7.75 -5.65 18.36
N LYS A 133 9.04 -5.77 18.01
CA LYS A 133 10.09 -5.62 19.03
C LYS A 133 10.07 -4.19 19.54
N PRO A 134 10.27 -3.91 20.84
CA PRO A 134 10.40 -2.55 21.35
C PRO A 134 11.45 -1.77 20.56
N LEU A 135 11.25 -0.45 20.38
CA LEU A 135 12.34 0.42 19.97
C LEU A 135 13.50 0.22 20.96
N LYS A 136 14.71 0.09 20.41
CA LYS A 136 15.92 0.10 21.23
C LYS A 136 16.22 1.56 21.52
N ASP A 137 16.44 1.88 22.79
CA ASP A 137 16.97 3.19 23.23
C ASP A 137 18.28 3.53 22.50
#